data_AF-A0A6L7YA80-F1
#
_entry.id   AF-A0A6L7YA80-F1
#
_cell.length_a   1.000
_cell.length_b   1.000
_cell.length_c   1.000
_cell.angle_alpha   90.00
_cell.angle_beta   90.00
_cell.angle_gamma   90.00
#
_symmetry.space_group_name_H-M   'P 1'
#
loop_
_entity.id
_entity.type
_entity.pdbx_description
1 polymer ?
#
loop_
_entity_poly.entity_id
_entity_poly.type
_entity_poly.pdbx_seq_one_letter_code
_entity_poly.pdbx_strand_id
1 'polypeptide(L)'
;DAFSTGSSIMPQKRNPDVAELARGKSARTIGNLVQVLTLLKAQPLAYNRDLQEDKEPLFDTVDTLLDTLEVVAAMVPTLRFDAARGRAAAGGDFALATDLADHLVQRGVPFREAHEAVGSLVAECERTDRTFEDLTIDDYRAAHPAFGEEVLSLDVEASLAARSAVGGTAPERVAEQREAARARLRAEPE
;
A
#
# COMPACT_ATOMS: atom_id res chain seq x y z
N ASP A 1 10.11 15.06 14.12
CA ASP A 1 11.36 15.68 14.59
C ASP A 1 12.35 14.65 15.10
N ALA A 2 12.05 13.82 16.11
CA ALA A 2 13.01 12.81 16.61
C ALA A 2 13.47 11.77 15.55
N PHE A 3 12.62 11.43 14.58
CA PHE A 3 12.89 10.40 13.56
C PHE A 3 13.06 10.98 12.14
N SER A 4 13.32 12.28 12.03
CA SER A 4 13.41 12.99 10.75
C SER A 4 14.34 14.18 10.87
N THR A 5 15.26 14.37 9.94
CA THR A 5 16.04 15.61 9.86
C THR A 5 15.26 16.71 9.13
N GLY A 6 15.68 17.96 9.30
CA GLY A 6 15.02 19.12 8.69
C GLY A 6 16.02 20.08 8.06
N SER A 7 15.49 21.14 7.43
CA SER A 7 16.31 22.26 6.93
C SER A 7 16.19 23.44 7.88
N SER A 8 17.30 24.14 8.12
CA SER A 8 17.31 25.41 8.86
C SER A 8 16.60 26.54 8.11
N ILE A 9 16.50 26.46 6.78
CA ILE A 9 15.86 27.48 5.92
C ILE A 9 14.39 27.12 5.65
N MET A 10 14.08 25.82 5.47
CA MET A 10 12.74 25.35 5.15
C MET A 10 12.11 24.63 6.36
N PRO A 11 11.35 25.33 7.22
CA PRO A 11 10.88 24.81 8.51
C PRO A 11 9.87 23.66 8.39
N GLN A 12 9.24 23.48 7.24
CA GLN A 12 8.31 22.40 6.91
C GLN A 12 9.00 21.16 6.31
N LYS A 13 10.25 21.30 5.84
CA LYS A 13 10.97 20.18 5.23
C LYS A 13 11.35 19.17 6.32
N ARG A 14 10.97 17.92 6.11
CA ARG A 14 11.35 16.76 6.92
C ARG A 14 11.88 15.68 6.00
N ASN A 15 13.08 15.17 6.27
CA ASN A 15 13.67 14.05 5.55
C ASN A 15 13.39 12.75 6.32
N PRO A 16 13.11 11.63 5.64
CA PRO A 16 12.77 10.37 6.30
C PRO A 16 14.02 9.52 6.56
N ASP A 17 15.03 10.08 7.24
CA ASP A 17 16.37 9.47 7.37
C ASP A 17 16.33 8.05 7.96
N VAL A 18 15.46 7.80 8.95
CA VAL A 18 15.27 6.47 9.54
C VAL A 18 14.83 5.45 8.49
N ALA A 19 13.86 5.81 7.64
CA ALA A 19 13.38 4.94 6.58
C ALA A 19 14.43 4.76 5.47
N GLU A 20 15.21 5.80 5.17
CA GLU A 20 16.32 5.72 4.22
C GLU A 20 17.43 4.79 4.70
N LEU A 21 17.81 4.90 5.98
CA LEU A 21 18.78 4.02 6.61
C LEU A 21 18.29 2.58 6.66
N ALA A 22 17.05 2.34 7.10
CA ALA A 22 16.46 1.00 7.11
C ALA A 22 16.47 0.37 5.70
N ARG A 23 16.12 1.16 4.67
CA ARG A 23 16.19 0.73 3.27
C ARG A 23 17.64 0.41 2.85
N GLY A 24 18.61 1.25 3.21
CA GLY A 24 20.03 1.00 2.91
C GLY A 24 20.56 -0.25 3.62
N LYS A 25 20.16 -0.49 4.87
CA LYS A 25 20.56 -1.66 5.66
C LYS A 25 20.05 -2.98 5.07
N SER A 26 18.98 -2.98 4.28
CA SER A 26 18.55 -4.18 3.54
C SER A 26 19.64 -4.71 2.59
N ALA A 27 20.41 -3.83 1.94
CA ALA A 27 21.51 -4.24 1.09
C ALA A 27 22.65 -4.89 1.89
N ARG A 28 22.91 -4.40 3.12
CA ARG A 28 23.89 -4.97 4.05
C ARG A 28 23.51 -6.40 4.43
N THR A 29 22.27 -6.62 4.86
CA THR A 29 21.78 -7.95 5.24
C THR A 29 21.75 -8.93 4.07
N ILE A 30 21.42 -8.45 2.86
CA ILE A 30 21.51 -9.27 1.63
C ILE A 30 22.98 -9.64 1.34
N GLY A 31 23.91 -8.70 1.49
CA GLY A 31 25.34 -8.96 1.33
C GLY A 31 25.85 -10.03 2.28
N ASN A 32 25.47 -9.96 3.56
CA ASN A 32 25.82 -10.96 4.57
C ASN A 32 25.30 -12.36 4.22
N LEU A 33 24.06 -12.45 3.72
CA LEU A 33 23.51 -13.72 3.22
C LEU A 33 24.35 -14.29 2.07
N VAL A 34 24.70 -13.46 1.08
CA VAL A 34 25.51 -13.89 -0.06
C VAL A 34 26.89 -14.36 0.41
N GLN A 35 27.52 -13.67 1.35
CA GLN A 35 28.80 -14.07 1.93
C GLN A 35 28.73 -15.47 2.57
N VAL A 36 27.70 -15.74 3.38
CA VAL A 36 27.52 -17.06 4.01
C VAL A 36 27.26 -18.14 2.96
N LEU A 37 26.41 -17.87 1.97
CA LEU A 37 26.14 -18.84 0.90
C LEU A 37 27.38 -19.18 0.07
N THR A 38 28.23 -18.19 -0.23
CA THR A 38 29.47 -18.42 -0.99
C THR A 38 30.56 -19.08 -0.14
N LEU A 39 30.63 -18.78 1.16
CA LEU A 39 31.51 -19.44 2.13
C LEU A 39 31.25 -20.96 2.21
N LEU A 40 29.97 -21.34 2.25
CA LEU A 40 29.55 -22.74 2.38
C LEU A 40 29.65 -23.52 1.07
N LYS A 41 29.70 -22.83 -0.07
CA LYS A 41 29.71 -23.47 -1.39
C LYS A 41 30.96 -24.34 -1.57
N ALA A 42 30.74 -25.63 -1.82
CA ALA A 42 31.76 -26.62 -2.17
C ALA A 42 32.82 -26.91 -1.07
N GLN A 43 32.46 -26.69 0.19
CA GLN A 43 33.28 -27.15 1.31
C GLN A 43 33.32 -28.70 1.37
N PRO A 44 34.50 -29.34 1.41
CA PRO A 44 34.58 -30.78 1.67
C PRO A 44 34.19 -31.07 3.12
N LEU A 45 33.75 -32.31 3.42
CA LEU A 45 33.49 -32.70 4.79
C LEU A 45 34.80 -33.02 5.53
N ALA A 46 34.94 -32.76 6.84
CA ALA A 46 33.96 -32.19 7.77
C ALA A 46 34.28 -30.73 8.14
N TYR A 47 35.07 -30.50 9.20
CA TYR A 47 35.44 -29.15 9.62
C TYR A 47 36.52 -28.55 8.71
N ASN A 48 36.26 -27.37 8.16
CA ASN A 48 37.23 -26.51 7.48
C ASN A 48 37.38 -25.20 8.26
N ARG A 49 38.59 -24.63 8.29
CA ARG A 49 38.87 -23.41 9.06
C ARG A 49 38.19 -22.18 8.47
N ASP A 50 37.84 -22.22 7.19
CA ASP A 50 37.01 -21.28 6.46
C ASP A 50 35.72 -20.93 7.23
N LEU A 51 35.12 -21.93 7.91
CA LEU A 51 33.93 -21.75 8.76
C LEU A 51 34.15 -20.83 9.97
N GLN A 52 35.34 -20.26 10.15
CA GLN A 52 35.54 -19.17 11.09
C GLN A 52 34.82 -17.88 10.65
N GLU A 53 34.67 -17.67 9.33
CA GLU A 53 34.07 -16.49 8.68
C GLU A 53 32.53 -16.43 8.76
N ASP A 54 31.87 -17.40 9.39
CA ASP A 54 30.41 -17.43 9.53
C ASP A 54 29.87 -16.43 10.58
N LYS A 55 30.71 -16.05 11.56
CA LYS A 55 30.35 -15.26 12.73
C LYS A 55 30.13 -13.80 12.41
N GLU A 56 31.04 -13.19 11.65
CA GLU A 56 30.98 -11.77 11.32
C GLU A 56 29.68 -11.38 10.58
N PRO A 57 29.29 -12.04 9.47
CA PRO A 57 28.03 -11.72 8.79
C PRO A 57 26.80 -12.01 9.66
N LEU A 58 26.87 -13.01 10.55
CA LEU A 58 25.78 -13.30 11.48
C LEU A 58 25.62 -12.17 12.51
N PHE A 59 26.69 -11.81 13.21
CA PHE A 59 26.67 -10.76 14.22
C PHE A 59 26.27 -9.42 13.62
N ASP A 60 26.84 -9.08 12.46
CA ASP A 60 26.49 -7.85 11.75
C ASP A 60 25.00 -7.78 11.36
N THR A 61 24.44 -8.91 10.93
CA THR A 61 23.01 -9.02 10.60
C THR A 61 22.14 -8.86 11.83
N VAL A 62 22.51 -9.51 12.95
CA VAL A 62 21.76 -9.42 14.22
C VAL A 62 21.75 -7.98 14.72
N ASP A 63 22.92 -7.35 14.84
CA ASP A 63 23.04 -5.96 15.30
C ASP A 63 22.26 -5.01 14.37
N THR A 64 22.42 -5.18 13.05
CA THR A 64 21.70 -4.36 12.07
C THR A 64 20.18 -4.51 12.19
N LEU A 65 19.67 -5.74 12.35
CA LEU A 65 18.22 -5.98 12.45
C LEU A 65 17.65 -5.45 13.76
N LEU A 66 18.30 -5.70 14.89
CA LEU A 66 17.82 -5.24 16.20
C LEU A 66 17.75 -3.71 16.24
N ASP A 67 18.83 -3.01 15.86
CA ASP A 67 18.86 -1.55 15.82
C ASP A 67 17.81 -0.99 14.86
N THR A 68 17.66 -1.59 13.68
CA THR A 68 16.70 -1.12 12.67
C THR A 68 15.26 -1.31 13.15
N LEU A 69 14.95 -2.48 13.73
CA LEU A 69 13.62 -2.79 14.25
C LEU A 69 13.26 -1.88 15.43
N GLU A 70 14.19 -1.64 16.36
CA GLU A 70 13.97 -0.74 17.49
C GLU A 70 13.59 0.67 17.02
N VAL A 71 14.40 1.26 16.12
CA VAL A 71 14.15 2.62 15.64
C VAL A 71 12.88 2.70 14.78
N VAL A 72 12.60 1.70 13.95
CA VAL A 72 11.37 1.67 13.13
C VAL A 72 10.14 1.50 14.03
N ALA A 73 10.19 0.62 15.03
CA ALA A 73 9.10 0.42 15.99
C ALA A 73 8.82 1.68 16.81
N ALA A 74 9.85 2.46 17.15
CA ALA A 74 9.69 3.75 17.81
C ALA A 74 9.17 4.85 16.87
N MET A 75 9.54 4.81 15.58
CA MET A 75 9.12 5.80 14.58
C MET A 75 7.64 5.67 14.21
N VAL A 76 7.16 4.46 13.91
CA VAL A 76 5.83 4.22 13.31
C VAL A 76 4.67 4.86 14.11
N PRO A 77 4.60 4.75 15.45
CA PRO A 77 3.53 5.37 16.24
C PRO A 77 3.53 6.91 16.22
N THR A 78 4.65 7.53 15.82
CA THR A 78 4.78 9.00 15.79
C THR A 78 4.37 9.64 14.46
N LEU A 79 4.06 8.82 13.46
CA LEU A 79 3.61 9.28 12.15
C LEU A 79 2.27 10.03 12.28
N ARG A 80 2.14 11.12 11.54
CA ARG A 80 0.89 11.87 11.41
C ARG A 80 0.38 11.75 9.99
N PHE A 81 -0.85 11.28 9.85
CA PHE A 81 -1.51 11.14 8.56
C PHE A 81 -2.42 12.34 8.32
N ASP A 82 -2.28 12.96 7.15
CA ASP A 82 -3.22 13.96 6.67
C ASP A 82 -4.39 13.25 5.99
N ALA A 83 -5.42 12.95 6.79
CA ALA A 83 -6.59 12.20 6.34
C ALA A 83 -7.37 12.95 5.24
N ALA A 84 -7.43 14.28 5.30
CA ALA A 84 -8.13 15.09 4.31
C ALA A 84 -7.41 15.03 2.95
N ARG A 85 -6.09 15.19 2.95
CA ARG A 85 -5.27 15.05 1.73
C ARG A 85 -5.33 13.61 1.18
N GLY A 86 -5.31 12.61 2.07
CA GLY A 86 -5.46 11.21 1.67
C GLY A 86 -6.80 10.94 1.00
N ARG A 87 -7.90 11.44 1.58
CA ARG A 87 -9.25 11.34 1.00
C ARG A 87 -9.33 12.01 -0.37
N ALA A 88 -8.85 13.25 -0.49
CA ALA A 88 -8.87 13.98 -1.75
C ALA A 88 -8.08 13.25 -2.85
N ALA A 89 -6.92 12.70 -2.51
CA ALA A 89 -6.12 11.90 -3.45
C ALA A 89 -6.80 10.58 -3.85
N ALA A 90 -7.59 9.97 -2.96
CA ALA A 90 -8.30 8.72 -3.25
C ALA A 90 -9.51 8.90 -4.19
N GLY A 91 -10.14 10.08 -4.19
CA GLY A 91 -11.25 10.42 -5.09
C GLY A 91 -10.83 11.14 -6.37
N GLY A 92 -9.58 11.63 -6.45
CA GLY A 92 -9.06 12.36 -7.60
C GLY A 92 -8.88 11.51 -8.85
N ASP A 93 -8.62 12.18 -9.98
CA ASP A 93 -8.18 11.58 -11.25
C ASP A 93 -9.06 10.40 -11.75
N PHE A 94 -10.38 10.53 -11.57
CA PHE A 94 -11.36 9.50 -11.97
C PHE A 94 -11.10 8.12 -11.37
N ALA A 95 -10.51 8.04 -10.17
CA ALA A 95 -10.17 6.78 -9.49
C ALA A 95 -11.36 5.81 -9.36
N LEU A 96 -12.60 6.33 -9.27
CA LEU A 96 -13.84 5.56 -9.17
C LEU A 96 -14.36 5.01 -10.52
N ALA A 97 -13.64 5.22 -11.63
CA ALA A 97 -14.04 4.72 -12.94
C ALA A 97 -14.18 3.19 -12.96
N THR A 98 -13.29 2.47 -12.27
CA THR A 98 -13.39 1.01 -12.18
C THR A 98 -14.64 0.58 -11.42
N ASP A 99 -15.01 1.28 -10.36
CA ASP A 99 -16.24 1.03 -9.60
C ASP A 99 -17.51 1.26 -10.45
N LEU A 100 -17.50 2.28 -11.33
CA LEU A 100 -18.58 2.50 -12.30
C LEU A 100 -18.71 1.35 -13.31
N ALA A 101 -17.58 0.78 -13.76
CA ALA A 101 -17.59 -0.35 -14.67
C ALA A 101 -18.11 -1.62 -13.96
N ASP A 102 -17.63 -1.88 -12.74
CA ASP A 102 -18.11 -2.97 -11.88
C ASP A 102 -19.62 -2.86 -11.63
N HIS A 103 -20.11 -1.63 -11.44
CA HIS A 103 -21.53 -1.36 -11.23
C HIS A 103 -22.42 -1.78 -12.42
N LEU A 104 -21.96 -1.52 -13.65
CA LEU A 104 -22.62 -1.98 -14.87
C LEU A 104 -22.53 -3.50 -15.02
N VAL A 105 -21.37 -4.08 -14.71
CA VAL A 105 -21.16 -5.54 -14.77
C VAL A 105 -22.09 -6.28 -13.80
N GLN A 106 -22.29 -5.74 -12.60
CA GLN A 106 -23.25 -6.28 -11.63
C GLN A 106 -24.71 -6.25 -12.13
N ARG A 107 -25.02 -5.41 -13.12
CA ARG A 107 -26.32 -5.34 -13.80
C ARG A 107 -26.40 -6.20 -15.06
N GLY A 108 -25.38 -7.03 -15.30
CA GLY A 108 -25.32 -7.97 -16.43
C GLY A 108 -24.73 -7.38 -17.71
N VAL A 109 -24.19 -6.15 -17.66
CA VAL A 109 -23.50 -5.56 -18.82
C VAL A 109 -22.15 -6.27 -19.01
N PRO A 110 -21.80 -6.75 -20.20
CA PRO A 110 -20.48 -7.32 -20.46
C PRO A 110 -19.36 -6.31 -20.12
N PHE A 111 -18.28 -6.79 -19.49
CA PHE A 111 -17.19 -5.91 -19.02
C PHE A 111 -16.64 -4.98 -20.12
N ARG A 112 -16.51 -5.47 -21.36
CA ARG A 112 -16.05 -4.66 -22.49
C ARG A 112 -16.95 -3.44 -22.73
N GLU A 113 -18.27 -3.64 -22.70
CA GLU A 113 -19.26 -2.58 -22.90
C GLU A 113 -19.30 -1.62 -21.70
N ALA A 114 -19.21 -2.15 -20.48
CA ALA A 114 -19.09 -1.34 -19.28
C ALA A 114 -17.84 -0.43 -19.30
N HIS A 115 -16.69 -1.00 -19.69
CA HIS A 115 -15.44 -0.27 -19.82
C HIS A 115 -15.51 0.80 -20.92
N GLU A 116 -16.12 0.50 -22.07
CA GLU A 116 -16.33 1.48 -23.14
C GLU A 116 -17.23 2.63 -22.70
N ALA A 117 -18.34 2.34 -22.01
CA ALA A 117 -19.25 3.35 -21.47
C ALA A 117 -18.55 4.27 -20.46
N VAL A 118 -17.82 3.71 -19.49
CA VAL A 118 -17.09 4.53 -18.51
C VAL A 118 -15.95 5.32 -19.16
N GLY A 119 -15.24 4.74 -20.13
CA GLY A 119 -14.22 5.46 -20.89
C GLY A 119 -14.78 6.69 -21.60
N SER A 120 -16.01 6.60 -22.12
CA SER A 120 -16.69 7.76 -22.71
C SER A 120 -17.06 8.84 -21.68
N LEU A 121 -17.46 8.44 -20.46
CA LEU A 121 -17.73 9.38 -19.36
C LEU A 121 -16.47 10.11 -18.92
N VAL A 122 -15.34 9.40 -18.77
CA VAL A 122 -14.05 10.01 -18.44
C VAL A 122 -13.64 11.02 -19.50
N ALA A 123 -13.70 10.65 -20.79
CA ALA A 123 -13.35 11.55 -21.88
C ALA A 123 -14.25 12.80 -21.92
N GLU A 124 -15.55 12.65 -21.63
CA GLU A 124 -16.47 13.78 -21.55
C GLU A 124 -16.17 14.71 -20.37
N CYS A 125 -15.86 14.14 -19.21
CA CYS A 125 -15.45 14.89 -18.02
C CYS A 125 -14.16 15.69 -18.28
N GLU A 126 -13.14 15.07 -18.86
CA GLU A 126 -11.89 15.73 -19.25
C GLU A 126 -12.14 16.87 -20.26
N ARG A 127 -13.02 16.64 -21.24
CA ARG A 127 -13.36 17.64 -22.27
C ARG A 127 -14.11 18.84 -21.69
N THR A 128 -14.87 18.64 -20.62
CA THR A 128 -15.74 19.65 -20.02
C THR A 128 -15.23 20.23 -18.71
N ASP A 129 -14.03 19.83 -18.27
CA ASP A 129 -13.45 20.21 -16.98
C ASP A 129 -14.39 19.90 -15.80
N ARG A 130 -15.05 18.74 -15.87
CA ARG A 130 -15.98 18.20 -14.86
C ARG A 130 -15.41 16.95 -14.23
N THR A 131 -15.96 16.57 -13.09
CA THR A 131 -15.72 15.30 -12.40
C THR A 131 -16.98 14.43 -12.45
N PHE A 132 -16.88 13.18 -11.98
CA PHE A 132 -18.04 12.32 -11.82
C PHE A 132 -19.10 12.90 -10.87
N GLU A 133 -18.71 13.68 -9.87
CA GLU A 133 -19.64 14.33 -8.94
C GLU A 133 -20.48 15.42 -9.62
N ASP A 134 -19.96 16.01 -10.71
CA ASP A 134 -20.69 17.02 -11.48
C ASP A 134 -21.73 16.40 -12.42
N LEU A 135 -21.65 15.09 -12.69
CA LEU A 135 -22.52 14.39 -13.65
C LEU A 135 -23.93 14.18 -13.10
N THR A 136 -24.91 14.42 -13.97
CA THR A 136 -26.32 14.09 -13.70
C THR A 136 -26.61 12.63 -14.07
N ILE A 137 -27.71 12.07 -13.55
CA ILE A 137 -28.13 10.72 -13.96
C ILE A 137 -28.37 10.62 -15.47
N ASP A 138 -28.77 11.70 -16.12
CA ASP A 138 -28.97 11.73 -17.57
C ASP A 138 -27.63 11.65 -18.33
N ASP A 139 -26.57 12.26 -17.80
CA ASP A 139 -25.20 12.12 -18.35
C ASP A 139 -24.74 10.66 -18.27
N TYR A 140 -24.96 10.00 -17.13
CA TYR A 140 -24.65 8.58 -16.97
C TYR A 140 -25.47 7.70 -17.92
N ARG A 141 -26.78 7.93 -18.01
CA ARG A 141 -27.67 7.16 -18.90
C ARG A 141 -27.37 7.38 -20.37
N ALA A 142 -26.84 8.55 -20.75
CA ALA A 142 -26.35 8.81 -22.09
C ALA A 142 -25.14 7.94 -22.46
N ALA A 143 -24.28 7.61 -21.49
CA ALA A 143 -23.19 6.66 -21.68
C ALA A 143 -23.67 5.20 -21.70
N HIS A 144 -24.58 4.82 -20.79
CA HIS A 144 -25.21 3.50 -20.83
C HIS A 144 -26.56 3.47 -20.09
N PRO A 145 -27.64 2.92 -20.68
CA PRO A 145 -28.99 2.96 -20.09
C PRO A 145 -29.16 2.15 -18.79
N ALA A 146 -28.22 1.23 -18.50
CA ALA A 146 -28.25 0.45 -17.27
C ALA A 146 -27.76 1.21 -16.02
N PHE A 147 -27.29 2.47 -16.14
CA PHE A 147 -27.02 3.30 -14.96
C PHE A 147 -28.32 3.73 -14.26
N GLY A 148 -28.42 3.43 -12.96
CA GLY A 148 -29.48 3.92 -12.07
C GLY A 148 -29.00 5.08 -11.17
N GLU A 149 -29.93 5.70 -10.44
CA GLU A 149 -29.66 6.90 -9.60
C GLU A 149 -28.63 6.64 -8.49
N GLU A 150 -28.50 5.39 -8.06
CA GLU A 150 -27.51 4.94 -7.08
C GLU A 150 -26.06 5.27 -7.47
N VAL A 151 -25.77 5.44 -8.77
CA VAL A 151 -24.44 5.86 -9.26
C VAL A 151 -24.03 7.23 -8.74
N LEU A 152 -25.00 8.12 -8.48
CA LEU A 152 -24.76 9.46 -7.95
C LEU A 152 -24.29 9.46 -6.49
N SER A 153 -24.45 8.32 -5.79
CA SER A 153 -23.97 8.12 -4.43
C SER A 153 -22.64 7.37 -4.35
N LEU A 154 -22.00 7.11 -5.50
CA LEU A 154 -20.72 6.41 -5.54
C LEU A 154 -19.59 7.36 -5.10
N ASP A 155 -19.08 7.14 -3.90
CA ASP A 155 -17.93 7.84 -3.34
C ASP A 155 -16.82 6.87 -2.91
N VAL A 156 -15.75 7.42 -2.35
CA VAL A 156 -14.60 6.64 -1.86
C VAL A 156 -15.03 5.63 -0.78
N GLU A 157 -15.94 5.99 0.11
CA GLU A 157 -16.48 5.11 1.15
C GLU A 157 -17.26 3.93 0.56
N ALA A 158 -18.14 4.20 -0.40
CA ALA A 158 -18.91 3.17 -1.09
C ALA A 158 -17.99 2.22 -1.85
N SER A 159 -16.96 2.75 -2.53
CA SER A 159 -15.93 1.95 -3.20
C SER A 159 -15.20 1.03 -2.22
N LEU A 160 -14.72 1.56 -1.09
CA LEU A 160 -14.06 0.76 -0.06
C LEU A 160 -14.98 -0.32 0.51
N ALA A 161 -16.22 0.03 0.85
CA ALA A 161 -17.21 -0.89 1.40
C ALA A 161 -17.57 -2.03 0.41
N ALA A 162 -17.54 -1.77 -0.89
CA ALA A 162 -17.82 -2.79 -1.91
C ALA A 162 -16.72 -3.88 -1.97
N ARG A 163 -15.49 -3.60 -1.52
CA ARG A 163 -14.37 -4.57 -1.52
C ARG A 163 -14.41 -5.49 -0.30
N SER A 164 -15.53 -6.18 -0.10
CA SER A 164 -15.83 -7.01 1.08
C SER A 164 -15.44 -8.50 0.98
N ALA A 165 -14.77 -8.89 -0.11
CA ALA A 165 -14.15 -10.22 -0.21
C ALA A 165 -13.09 -10.42 0.90
N VAL A 166 -12.77 -11.68 1.23
CA VAL A 166 -11.71 -11.99 2.22
C VAL A 166 -10.39 -11.34 1.80
N GLY A 167 -9.81 -10.54 2.70
CA GLY A 167 -8.59 -9.77 2.44
C GLY A 167 -8.80 -8.44 1.71
N GLY A 168 -10.05 -8.06 1.43
CA GLY A 168 -10.40 -6.77 0.83
C GLY A 168 -10.30 -5.59 1.79
N THR A 169 -10.55 -4.38 1.27
CA THR A 169 -10.37 -3.10 1.98
C THR A 169 -11.63 -2.59 2.66
N ALA A 170 -12.74 -3.33 2.61
CA ALA A 170 -13.96 -2.94 3.33
C ALA A 170 -13.72 -2.84 4.84
N PRO A 171 -14.35 -1.87 5.55
CA PRO A 171 -14.08 -1.62 6.97
C PRO A 171 -14.19 -2.86 7.86
N GLU A 172 -15.17 -3.73 7.61
CA GLU A 172 -15.36 -4.99 8.33
C GLU A 172 -14.22 -5.99 8.05
N ARG A 173 -13.69 -6.04 6.82
CA ARG A 173 -12.57 -6.92 6.47
C ARG A 173 -11.27 -6.46 7.12
N VAL A 174 -11.04 -5.14 7.16
CA VAL A 174 -9.89 -4.54 7.85
C VAL A 174 -9.98 -4.78 9.37
N ALA A 175 -11.18 -4.67 9.96
CA ALA A 175 -11.40 -4.97 11.37
C ALA A 175 -11.10 -6.45 11.69
N GLU A 176 -11.58 -7.38 10.86
CA GLU A 176 -11.27 -8.81 10.99
C GLU A 176 -9.77 -9.09 10.87
N GLN A 177 -9.10 -8.49 9.88
CA GLN A 177 -7.65 -8.64 9.70
C GLN A 177 -6.86 -8.12 10.90
N ARG A 178 -7.28 -6.99 11.48
CA ARG A 178 -6.67 -6.43 12.69
C ARG A 178 -6.77 -7.38 13.88
N GLU A 179 -7.94 -7.98 14.11
CA GLU A 179 -8.12 -8.92 15.21
C GLU A 179 -7.35 -10.24 14.95
N ALA A 180 -7.31 -10.72 13.71
CA ALA A 180 -6.49 -11.87 13.33
C ALA A 180 -4.99 -11.63 13.58
N ALA A 181 -4.48 -10.45 13.20
CA ALA A 181 -3.09 -10.08 13.45
C ALA A 181 -2.77 -10.03 14.96
N ARG A 182 -3.68 -9.46 15.77
CA ARG A 182 -3.54 -9.44 17.24
C ARG A 182 -3.57 -10.84 17.85
N ALA A 183 -4.43 -11.72 17.37
CA ALA A 183 -4.51 -13.10 17.84
C ALA A 183 -3.20 -13.85 17.54
N ARG A 184 -2.63 -13.66 16.34
CA ARG A 184 -1.35 -14.26 15.97
C ARG A 184 -0.20 -13.77 16.85
N LEU A 185 -0.11 -12.47 17.11
CA LEU A 185 0.92 -11.91 18.01
C LEU A 185 0.83 -12.47 19.45
N ARG A 186 -0.37 -12.80 19.94
CA ARG A 186 -0.55 -13.43 21.26
C ARG A 186 -0.22 -14.92 21.28
N ALA A 187 -0.23 -15.57 20.12
CA ALA A 187 0.00 -17.00 19.99
C ALA A 187 1.48 -17.35 19.73
N GLU A 188 2.29 -16.38 19.30
CA GLU A 188 3.74 -16.54 19.18
C GLU A 188 4.36 -16.56 20.60
N PRO A 189 5.04 -17.65 21.02
CA PRO A 189 5.73 -17.70 22.30
C PRO A 189 6.90 -16.71 22.32
N GLU A 190 7.13 -16.08 23.48
CA GLU A 190 8.33 -15.25 23.74
C GLU A 190 9.64 -16.02 23.52
#